data_AF-S2RSD7-F1
#
_entry.id   AF-S2RSD7-F1
#
_cell.length_a   1.000
_cell.length_b   1.000
_cell.length_c   1.000
_cell.angle_alpha   90.00
_cell.angle_beta   90.00
_cell.angle_gamma   90.00
#
_symmetry.space_group_name_H-M   'P 1'
#
loop_
_entity.id
_entity.type
_entity.pdbx_description
1 polymer ?
#
loop_
_entity_poly.entity_id
_entity_poly.type
_entity_poly.pdbx_seq_one_letter_code
_entity_poly.pdbx_strand_id
1 'polypeptide(L)' 'MFKMNAETIFAVVDLETTGTSVKDGDRMIQFGCALMQHGKIIQTISQLVNPDRSVPVAIQRLTGLDPNRLVA' A
#
# COMPACT_ATOMS: atom_id res chain seq x y z
N MET A 1 25.87 -5.80 8.10
CA MET A 1 24.65 -6.44 8.62
C MET A 1 23.91 -5.44 9.47
N PHE A 2 22.69 -5.07 9.11
CA PHE A 2 21.83 -4.23 9.96
C PHE A 2 21.49 -5.04 11.22
N LYS A 3 21.79 -4.52 12.41
CA LYS A 3 21.34 -5.13 13.67
C LYS A 3 20.09 -4.40 14.13
N MET A 4 18.93 -5.03 13.94
CA MET A 4 17.72 -4.60 14.62
C MET A 4 17.84 -4.97 16.10
N ASN A 5 17.64 -4.00 16.98
CA ASN A 5 17.49 -4.29 18.40
C ASN A 5 16.05 -4.79 18.65
N ALA A 6 15.82 -5.49 19.75
CA ALA A 6 14.50 -6.02 20.08
C ALA A 6 13.42 -4.92 20.15
N GLU A 7 13.82 -3.71 20.54
CA GLU A 7 12.96 -2.54 20.66
C GLU A 7 12.64 -1.84 19.33
N THR A 8 13.26 -2.26 18.22
CA THR A 8 13.12 -1.61 16.92
C THR A 8 11.70 -1.86 16.41
N ILE A 9 10.95 -0.77 16.22
CA ILE A 9 9.72 -0.80 15.44
C ILE A 9 10.10 -0.68 13.97
N PHE A 10 9.64 -1.62 13.16
CA PHE A 10 9.78 -1.57 11.70
C PHE A 10 8.42 -1.69 11.03
N ALA A 11 8.30 -1.13 9.83
CA ALA A 11 7.09 -1.22 9.03
C ALA A 11 7.25 -2.29 7.96
N VAL A 12 6.29 -3.20 7.86
CA VAL A 12 6.07 -4.02 6.66
C VAL A 12 5.02 -3.30 5.83
N VAL A 13 5.41 -2.89 4.62
CA VAL A 13 4.58 -2.05 3.75
C VAL A 13 4.20 -2.82 2.50
N ASP A 14 2.95 -2.65 2.11
CA ASP A 14 2.38 -3.15 0.86
C ASP A 14 1.67 -2.00 0.13
N LEU A 15 1.79 -1.97 -1.19
CA LEU A 15 1.31 -0.88 -2.03
C LEU A 15 0.59 -1.44 -3.25
N GLU A 16 -0.59 -0.91 -3.53
CA GLU A 16 -1.30 -1.16 -4.78
C GLU A 16 -1.26 0.07 -5.67
N THR A 17 -1.16 -0.14 -6.98
CA THR A 17 -0.97 0.94 -7.95
C THR A 17 -1.86 0.73 -9.19
N THR A 18 -2.05 1.78 -9.98
CA THR A 18 -2.73 1.70 -11.29
C THR A 18 -1.95 0.94 -12.37
N GLY A 19 -0.73 0.50 -12.06
CA GLY A 19 0.22 -0.16 -12.96
C GLY A 19 1.65 -0.07 -12.41
N THR A 20 2.64 -0.58 -13.14
CA THR A 20 4.02 -0.76 -12.62
C THR A 20 4.99 0.36 -12.99
N SER A 21 4.54 1.38 -13.73
CA SER A 21 5.44 2.39 -14.30
C SER A 21 5.08 3.80 -13.89
N VAL A 22 5.85 4.35 -12.95
CA VAL A 22 5.77 5.78 -12.58
C VAL A 22 6.03 6.68 -13.79
N LYS A 23 6.89 6.24 -14.71
CA LYS A 23 7.21 6.98 -15.95
C LYS A 23 6.00 7.08 -16.89
N ASP A 24 5.15 6.06 -16.91
CA ASP A 24 3.90 6.05 -17.69
C ASP A 24 2.72 6.65 -16.90
N GLY A 25 3.04 7.30 -15.78
CA GLY A 25 2.11 8.04 -14.97
C GLY A 25 1.35 7.21 -13.94
N ASP A 26 1.70 5.94 -13.72
CA ASP A 26 1.00 5.14 -12.71
C ASP A 26 1.09 5.76 -11.32
N ARG A 27 0.05 5.53 -10.53
CA ARG A 27 -0.17 6.14 -9.21
C ARG A 27 -0.56 5.08 -8.21
N MET A 28 -0.26 5.34 -6.94
CA MET A 28 -0.74 4.53 -5.82
C MET A 28 -2.26 4.64 -5.69
N ILE A 29 -2.91 3.53 -5.36
CA ILE A 29 -4.36 3.45 -5.08
C ILE A 29 -4.66 2.90 -3.69
N GLN A 30 -3.69 2.25 -3.04
CA GLN A 30 -3.77 1.81 -1.66
C GLN A 30 -2.40 1.86 -0.97
N PHE A 31 -2.42 2.23 0.31
CA PHE A 31 -1.30 2.07 1.23
C PHE A 31 -1.70 1.09 2.35
N GLY A 32 -0.94 0.01 2.49
CA GLY A 32 -1.04 -0.95 3.60
C GLY A 32 0.24 -0.97 4.43
N CYS A 33 0.13 -0.96 5.75
CA CYS A 33 1.28 -1.02 6.64
C CYS A 33 0.97 -1.78 7.93
N ALA A 34 1.84 -2.71 8.30
CA ALA A 34 1.88 -3.31 9.62
C ALA A 34 3.13 -2.84 10.35
N LEU A 35 2.96 -2.14 11.48
CA LEU A 35 4.04 -1.85 12.39
C LEU A 35 4.33 -3.09 13.23
N MET A 36 5.59 -3.49 13.24
CA MET A 36 6.09 -4.71 13.86
C MET A 36 7.05 -4.36 14.99
N GLN A 37 6.86 -4.98 16.16
CA GLN A 37 7.80 -4.93 17.28
C GLN A 37 7.83 -6.30 17.96
N HIS A 38 9.04 -6.78 18.33
CA HIS A 38 9.22 -8.11 18.95
C HIS A 38 8.52 -9.26 18.19
N GLY A 39 8.49 -9.19 16.85
CA GLY A 39 7.83 -10.20 16.00
C GLY A 39 6.29 -10.17 16.03
N LYS A 40 5.68 -9.15 16.64
CA LYS A 40 4.23 -8.98 16.71
C LYS A 40 3.79 -7.73 15.95
N ILE A 41 2.60 -7.78 15.38
CA ILE A 41 1.93 -6.60 14.83
C ILE A 41 1.44 -5.75 16.01
N ILE A 42 1.90 -4.50 16.08
CA ILE A 42 1.46 -3.54 17.10
C ILE A 42 0.44 -2.54 16.56
N GLN A 43 0.40 -2.34 15.24
CA GLN A 43 -0.58 -1.48 14.57
C GLN A 43 -0.71 -1.88 13.10
N THR A 44 -1.91 -1.74 12.56
CA THR A 44 -2.18 -1.82 11.12
C THR A 44 -2.74 -0.50 10.61
N ILE A 45 -2.27 -0.06 9.45
CA ILE A 45 -2.78 1.11 8.72
C ILE A 45 -3.20 0.63 7.34
N SER A 46 -4.40 1.01 6.91
CA SER A 46 -4.87 0.79 5.55
C SER A 46 -5.61 2.02 5.07
N GLN A 47 -5.20 2.54 3.92
CA GLN A 47 -5.80 3.75 3.33
C GLN A 47 -5.96 3.56 1.82
N LEU A 48 -7.14 3.92 1.32
CA LEU A 48 -7.39 4.06 -0.11
C LEU A 48 -6.99 5.46 -0.55
N VAL A 49 -6.47 5.58 -1.77
CA VAL A 49 -5.96 6.85 -2.30
C VAL A 49 -6.58 7.08 -3.67
N ASN A 50 -7.20 8.23 -3.89
CA ASN A 50 -7.61 8.65 -5.21
C ASN A 50 -6.37 8.99 -6.06
N PRO A 51 -6.10 8.27 -7.15
CA PRO A 51 -4.91 8.49 -7.96
C PRO A 51 -5.05 9.69 -8.93
N ASP A 52 -6.17 10.43 -8.88
CA ASP A 52 -6.56 11.46 -9.85
C ASP A 52 -6.58 10.95 -11.31
N ARG A 53 -6.88 9.66 -11.48
CA ARG A 53 -7.00 8.98 -12.78
C ARG A 53 -7.88 7.73 -12.69
N SER A 54 -8.29 7.21 -13.83
CA SER A 54 -8.99 5.91 -13.89
C SER A 54 -8.06 4.76 -13.52
N VAL A 55 -8.55 3.82 -12.72
CA VAL A 55 -7.88 2.54 -12.44
C VAL A 55 -8.21 1.54 -13.56
N PRO A 56 -7.23 0.94 -14.25
CA PRO A 56 -7.51 -0.04 -15.32
C PRO A 56 -8.30 -1.26 -14.80
N VAL A 57 -9.18 -1.82 -15.62
CA VAL A 57 -10.03 -2.98 -15.23
C VAL A 57 -9.18 -4.19 -14.80
N ALA A 58 -8.03 -4.42 -15.45
CA ALA A 58 -7.12 -5.50 -15.08
C ALA A 58 -6.59 -5.31 -13.64
N ILE A 59 -6.28 -4.07 -13.25
CA ILE A 59 -5.83 -3.73 -11.90
C ILE A 59 -6.98 -3.87 -10.91
N GLN A 60 -8.18 -3.38 -11.22
CA GLN A 60 -9.36 -3.57 -10.36
C GLN A 60 -9.62 -5.06 -10.07
N ARG A 61 -9.44 -5.93 -11.06
CA ARG A 61 -9.58 -7.38 -10.90
C ARG A 61 -8.44 -8.00 -10.08
N LEU A 62 -7.21 -7.53 -10.28
CA LEU A 62 -6.03 -8.01 -9.57
C LEU A 62 -6.10 -7.68 -8.07
N THR A 63 -6.50 -6.44 -7.76
CA THR A 63 -6.51 -5.92 -6.38
C THR A 63 -7.85 -6.10 -5.67
N GLY A 64 -8.92 -6.40 -6.41
CA GLY A 64 -10.29 -6.51 -5.88
C GLY A 64 -10.89 -5.17 -5.43
N LEU A 65 -10.28 -4.05 -5.84
CA LEU A 65 -10.62 -2.72 -5.37
C LEU A 65 -11.71 -2.09 -6.25
N ASP A 66 -12.76 -1.56 -5.62
CA ASP A 66 -13.81 -0.77 -6.27
C ASP A 66 -13.38 0.71 -6.36
N PRO A 67 -13.20 1.28 -7.57
CA PRO A 67 -12.80 2.67 -7.76
C PRO A 67 -13.70 3.70 -7.06
N ASN A 68 -14.97 3.37 -6.79
CA ASN A 68 -15.90 4.27 -6.10
C ASN A 68 -15.57 4.47 -4.61
N ARG A 69 -14.71 3.63 -4.04
CA ARG A 69 -14.28 3.72 -2.64
C ARG A 69 -13.00 4.55 -2.46
N LEU A 70 -12.37 4.97 -3.55
CA LEU A 70 -11.17 5.79 -3.50
C LEU A 70 -11.51 7.17 -2.95
N VAL A 71 -10.71 7.64 -2.00
CA VAL A 71 -10.92 8.92 -1.31
C VAL A 71 -9.85 9.92 -1.73
N ALA A 72 -10.24 11.18 -1.90
CA ALA A 72 -9.34 12.29 -2.17
C ALA A 72 -8.53 12.68 -0.91
#